data_AF-A0A1G5MG34-F1
#
_entry.id   AF-A0A1G5MG34-F1
#
_cell.length_a   1.000
_cell.length_b   1.000
_cell.length_c   1.000
_cell.angle_alpha   90.00
_cell.angle_beta   90.00
_cell.angle_gamma   90.00
#
_symmetry.space_group_name_H-M   'P 1'
#
loop_
_entity.id
_entity.type
_entity.pdbx_description
1 polymer ?
#
loop_
_entity_poly.entity_id
_entity_poly.type
_entity_poly.pdbx_seq_one_letter_code
_entity_poly.pdbx_strand_id
1 'polypeptide(L)' 'MARIEMRFNGRTITSASQLQRELTRSVEKHVEDNLKKAAGPGMRMKRTREGYTFEGSPEQIKRMKNRLR' A
#
# COMPACT_ATOMS: atom_id res chain seq x y z
N MET A 1 13.15 34.75 2.35
CA MET A 1 12.32 33.67 2.93
C MET A 1 12.71 32.37 2.26
N ALA A 2 13.27 31.41 2.99
CA ALA A 2 13.61 30.10 2.43
C ALA A 2 12.32 29.26 2.31
N ARG A 3 12.01 28.79 1.10
CA ARG A 3 10.91 27.84 0.86
C ARG A 3 11.50 26.45 0.72
N ILE A 4 10.96 25.49 1.45
CA ILE A 4 11.27 24.07 1.24
C ILE A 4 10.43 23.64 0.04
N GLU A 5 10.99 23.73 -1.16
CA GLU A 5 10.39 23.19 -2.38
C GLU A 5 11.07 21.86 -2.69
N MET A 6 10.34 20.75 -2.51
CA MET A 6 10.83 19.40 -2.79
C MET A 6 9.89 18.71 -3.76
N ARG A 7 10.40 17.86 -4.67
CA ARG A 7 9.54 17.05 -5.54
C ARG A 7 9.39 15.64 -4.98
N PHE A 8 8.15 15.19 -4.82
CA PHE A 8 7.83 13.83 -4.40
C PHE A 8 6.65 13.30 -5.21
N ASN A 9 6.81 12.11 -5.81
CA ASN A 9 5.77 11.45 -6.61
C ASN A 9 5.17 12.34 -7.72
N GLY A 10 6.02 13.14 -8.38
CA GLY A 10 5.61 14.09 -9.43
C GLY A 10 4.97 15.39 -8.93
N ARG A 11 4.84 15.59 -7.61
CA ARG A 11 4.25 16.78 -7.00
C ARG A 11 5.30 17.65 -6.33
N THR A 12 5.16 18.97 -6.47
CA THR A 12 5.93 19.93 -5.67
C THR A 12 5.32 20.01 -4.28
N ILE A 13 6.12 19.66 -3.29
CA ILE A 13 5.83 19.71 -1.87
C ILE A 13 6.38 21.01 -1.33
N THR A 14 5.52 21.82 -0.73
CA THR A 14 5.87 23.15 -0.20
C THR A 14 5.79 23.21 1.32
N SER A 15 5.41 22.12 1.97
CA SER A 15 5.23 22.02 3.42
C SER A 15 5.45 20.61 3.95
N ALA A 16 5.87 20.50 5.22
CA ALA A 16 6.05 19.22 5.90
C ALA A 16 4.74 18.40 5.99
N SER A 17 3.59 19.06 6.18
CA SER A 17 2.28 18.39 6.24
C SER A 17 1.88 17.76 4.90
N GLN A 18 2.21 18.40 3.78
CA GLN A 18 2.02 17.81 2.46
C GLN A 18 2.95 16.63 2.24
N LEU A 19 4.22 16.76 2.66
CA LEU A 19 5.19 15.68 2.58
C LEU A 19 4.68 14.44 3.32
N GLN A 20 4.23 14.61 4.56
CA GLN A 20 3.71 13.52 5.38
C GLN A 20 2.53 12.81 4.70
N ARG A 21 1.55 13.57 4.19
CA ARG A 21 0.37 12.98 3.51
C ARG A 21 0.76 12.17 2.27
N GLU A 22 1.63 12.71 1.44
CA GLU A 22 2.06 12.03 0.22
C GLU A 22 2.92 10.80 0.52
N LEU A 23 3.80 10.88 1.52
CA LEU A 23 4.57 9.73 2.00
C LEU A 23 3.65 8.62 2.52
N THR A 24 2.72 8.95 3.44
CA THR A 24 1.75 7.98 3.96
C THR A 24 0.97 7.33 2.83
N ARG A 25 0.45 8.11 1.89
CA ARG A 25 -0.29 7.60 0.73
C ARG A 25 0.56 6.68 -0.14
N SER A 26 1.83 7.04 -0.38
CA SER A 26 2.75 6.24 -1.18
C SER A 26 3.07 4.90 -0.51
N VAL A 27 3.32 4.91 0.81
CA VAL A 27 3.57 3.70 1.59
C VAL A 27 2.34 2.81 1.61
N GLU A 28 1.16 3.37 1.89
CA GLU A 28 -0.10 2.60 1.88
C GLU A 28 -0.33 1.92 0.53
N LYS A 29 -0.15 2.65 -0.58
CA LYS A 29 -0.29 2.10 -1.92
C LYS A 29 0.73 0.99 -2.18
N HIS A 30 1.99 1.19 -1.78
CA HIS A 30 3.04 0.19 -1.98
C HIS A 30 2.74 -1.11 -1.21
N VAL A 31 2.27 -0.98 0.04
CA VAL A 31 1.81 -2.12 0.85
C VAL A 31 0.63 -2.82 0.18
N GLU A 32 -0.38 -2.06 -0.26
CA GLU A 32 -1.56 -2.60 -0.94
C GLU A 32 -1.18 -3.37 -2.22
N ASP A 33 -0.25 -2.84 -3.02
CA ASP A 33 0.20 -3.48 -4.25
C ASP A 33 0.97 -4.79 -3.97
N ASN A 34 1.82 -4.81 -2.94
CA ASN A 34 2.54 -6.03 -2.53
C ASN A 34 1.56 -7.11 -2.02
N LEU A 35 0.57 -6.70 -1.23
CA LEU A 35 -0.49 -7.57 -0.74
C LEU A 35 -1.34 -8.15 -1.88
N LYS A 36 -1.69 -7.33 -2.88
CA LYS A 36 -2.38 -7.78 -4.10
C LYS A 36 -1.54 -8.74 -4.94
N LYS A 37 -0.23 -8.53 -5.04
CA LYS A 37 0.67 -9.47 -5.73
C LYS A 37 0.78 -10.81 -5.01
N ALA A 38 0.82 -10.77 -3.68
CA ALA A 38 0.82 -11.98 -2.86
C ALA A 38 -0.51 -12.73 -3.01
N ALA A 39 -1.64 -12.00 -3.00
CA ALA A 39 -2.96 -12.54 -3.30
C ALA A 39 -2.97 -13.14 -4.72
N GLY A 40 -3.11 -14.46 -4.80
CA GLY A 40 -3.11 -15.15 -6.10
C GLY A 40 -4.37 -14.89 -6.90
N PRO A 41 -4.40 -15.33 -8.18
CA PRO A 41 -5.60 -15.27 -9.00
C PRO A 41 -6.77 -15.98 -8.30
N GLY A 42 -7.93 -15.30 -8.28
CA GLY A 42 -9.15 -15.78 -7.63
C GLY A 42 -9.25 -15.49 -6.12
N MET A 43 -8.30 -14.77 -5.53
CA MET A 43 -8.43 -14.24 -4.16
C MET A 43 -9.02 -12.82 -4.17
N ARG A 44 -9.89 -12.53 -3.21
CA ARG A 44 -10.43 -11.18 -2.98
C ARG A 44 -9.72 -10.54 -1.80
N MET A 45 -9.18 -9.34 -2.00
CA MET A 45 -8.66 -8.51 -0.93
C MET A 45 -9.68 -7.42 -0.59
N LYS A 46 -9.98 -7.25 0.69
CA LYS A 46 -10.87 -6.23 1.21
C LYS A 46 -10.13 -5.37 2.23
N ARG A 47 -10.15 -4.05 2.04
CA ARG A 47 -9.65 -3.09 3.04
C ARG A 47 -10.70 -2.96 4.15
N THR A 48 -10.29 -3.16 5.39
CA THR A 48 -11.12 -3.05 6.60
C THR A 48 -10.57 -1.97 7.52
N ARG A 49 -11.30 -1.64 8.59
CA ARG A 49 -10.85 -0.65 9.59
C ARG A 49 -9.58 -1.11 10.32
N GLU A 50 -9.36 -2.42 10.41
CA GLU A 50 -8.24 -3.04 11.11
C GLU A 50 -7.07 -3.40 10.18
N GLY A 51 -7.23 -3.24 8.85
CA GLY A 51 -6.18 -3.55 7.89
C GLY A 51 -6.71 -4.14 6.58
N TYR A 52 -6.23 -5.33 6.21
CA TYR A 52 -6.60 -6.02 4.98
C TYR A 52 -7.05 -7.45 5.27
N THR A 53 -8.21 -7.83 4.76
CA THR A 53 -8.76 -9.19 4.83
C THR A 53 -8.68 -9.85 3.46
N PHE A 54 -8.34 -11.13 3.43
CA PHE A 54 -8.23 -11.91 2.20
C PHE A 54 -9.21 -13.08 2.23
N GLU A 55 -10.00 -13.22 1.16
CA GLU A 55 -10.97 -14.29 0.97
C GLU A 55 -10.56 -15.14 -0.24
N GLY A 56 -10.61 -16.46 -0.09
CA GLY A 56 -10.27 -17.42 -1.13
C GLY A 56 -10.34 -18.86 -0.61
N SER A 57 -10.09 -19.82 -1.49
CA SER A 57 -9.95 -21.24 -1.11
C SER A 57 -8.78 -21.46 -0.14
N PRO A 58 -8.83 -22.50 0.72
CA PRO A 58 -7.73 -22.84 1.62
C PRO A 58 -6.37 -22.98 0.92
N GLU A 59 -6.36 -23.56 -0.29
CA GLU A 59 -5.16 -23.74 -1.11
C GLU A 59 -4.60 -22.41 -1.61
N GLN A 60 -5.47 -21.46 -1.98
CA GLN A 60 -5.06 -20.11 -2.38
C GLN A 60 -4.46 -19.35 -1.20
N ILE A 61 -5.08 -19.42 -0.03
CA ILE A 61 -4.57 -18.78 1.19
C ILE A 61 -3.21 -19.38 1.58
N LYS A 62 -3.04 -20.69 1.48
CA LYS A 62 -1.76 -21.36 1.74
C LYS A 62 -0.67 -20.88 0.78
N ARG A 63 -0.97 -20.77 -0.52
CA ARG A 63 -0.04 -20.20 -1.52
C ARG A 63 0.29 -18.74 -1.24
N MET A 64 -0.70 -17.94 -0.84
CA MET A 64 -0.49 -16.54 -0.47
C MET A 64 0.43 -16.41 0.75
N LYS A 65 0.21 -17.19 1.81
CA LYS A 65 1.08 -17.22 3.00
C LYS A 65 2.54 -17.50 2.64
N ASN A 66 2.78 -18.41 1.69
CA ASN A 66 4.14 -18.70 1.23
C ASN A 66 4.79 -17.54 0.44
N ARG A 67 3.99 -16.65 -0.18
CA ARG A 67 4.48 -15.49 -0.95
C ARG A 67 4.69 -14.23 -0.10
N LEU A 68 4.06 -14.17 1.06
CA LEU A 68 4.22 -13.07 2.03
C LEU A 68 5.51 -13.19 2.86
N ARG A 69 6.21 -14.32 2.75
CA ARG A 69 7.45 -14.60 3.46
C ARG A 69 8.64 -14.00 2.72
#